data_AF-A0A7V0R3T8-F1
#
_entry.id   AF-A0A7V0R3T8-F1
#
_cell.length_a   1.000
_cell.length_b   1.000
_cell.length_c   1.000
_cell.angle_alpha   90.00
_cell.angle_beta   90.00
_cell.angle_gamma   90.00
#
_symmetry.space_group_name_H-M   'P 1'
#
loop_
_entity.id
_entity.type
_entity.pdbx_description
1 polymer ?
#
loop_
_entity_poly.entity_id
_entity_poly.type
_entity_poly.pdbx_seq_one_letter_code
_entity_poly.pdbx_strand_id
1 'polypeptide(L)'
;MSRKGDEFFITTMDPDNKEHTYKAKYLIGSVWKQRYVTEFKNGSLHILPVQWNVKTQEWVDYHGLKKYKPGSGKYWSDKQRTYQFKCTGCHNTGSEFQYDAATDTFTGTKWSDKGVACEACHGPGSNHIIAEGDDLSKTIVNPAKIYDPNRAAMVCGQCHTRGSSVKKLFGVQKTGYPLDYKPGGQLNFVYDPKPGLLPDDEFSRQHHQQYLDWKKSGHEATGVMCWDCHYTHRQGASNKYQTKLPGSLLCKNCHVDIEKAGVHGIHSTNNCIGCHMPTTAKSATPGDIHSHSFQVLDPAKTVELGAKEPNSCNLCHYHKDDKPADMAKILDEIRKKGRTIKR
;
A
#
# COMPACT_ATOMS: atom_id res chain seq x y z
N MET A 1 0.41 -26.62 -3.31
CA MET A 1 1.36 -26.29 -4.40
C MET A 1 2.19 -27.53 -4.68
N SER A 2 2.37 -27.88 -5.95
CA SER A 2 3.21 -28.99 -6.39
C SER A 2 4.34 -28.46 -7.28
N ARG A 3 5.43 -29.23 -7.39
CA ARG A 3 6.58 -28.92 -8.25
C ARG A 3 6.75 -30.06 -9.25
N LYS A 4 6.99 -29.73 -10.52
CA LYS A 4 7.38 -30.70 -11.56
C LYS A 4 8.57 -30.10 -12.31
N GLY A 5 9.76 -30.71 -12.19
CA GLY A 5 10.99 -30.08 -12.67
C GLY A 5 11.20 -28.71 -11.99
N ASP A 6 11.38 -27.66 -12.78
CA ASP A 6 11.54 -26.28 -12.29
C ASP A 6 10.24 -25.47 -12.29
N GLU A 7 9.12 -26.11 -12.59
CA GLU A 7 7.81 -25.47 -12.65
C GLU A 7 7.00 -25.72 -11.39
N PHE A 8 6.27 -24.69 -10.96
CA PHE A 8 5.39 -24.73 -9.81
C PHE A 8 3.93 -24.66 -10.25
N PHE A 9 3.08 -25.44 -9.58
CA PHE A 9 1.67 -25.57 -9.89
C PHE A 9 0.79 -25.44 -8.65
N ILE A 10 -0.40 -24.88 -8.82
CA ILE A 10 -1.39 -24.69 -7.77
C ILE A 10 -2.71 -25.26 -8.24
N THR A 11 -3.26 -26.19 -7.47
CA THR A 11 -4.61 -26.73 -7.66
C THR A 11 -5.60 -25.85 -6.91
N THR A 12 -6.66 -25.41 -7.60
CA THR A 12 -7.72 -24.59 -6.99
C THR A 12 -9.05 -24.77 -7.72
N MET A 13 -10.12 -24.25 -7.14
CA MET A 13 -11.46 -24.30 -7.72
C MET A 13 -11.57 -23.30 -8.89
N ASP A 14 -12.08 -23.80 -10.01
CA ASP A 14 -12.25 -23.04 -11.25
C ASP A 14 -13.71 -22.55 -11.43
N PRO A 15 -14.02 -21.68 -12.42
CA PRO A 15 -15.39 -21.25 -12.69
C PRO A 15 -16.41 -22.37 -12.94
N ASP A 16 -15.97 -23.54 -13.37
CA ASP A 16 -16.83 -24.71 -13.57
C ASP A 16 -17.14 -25.48 -12.27
N ASN A 17 -16.69 -24.96 -11.12
CA ASN A 17 -16.75 -25.60 -9.80
C ASN A 17 -16.04 -26.97 -9.75
N LYS A 18 -15.01 -27.17 -10.56
CA LYS A 18 -14.10 -28.32 -10.47
C LYS A 18 -12.70 -27.85 -10.06
N GLU A 19 -11.91 -28.79 -9.55
CA GLU A 19 -10.51 -28.53 -9.29
C GLU A 19 -9.70 -28.58 -10.58
N HIS A 20 -8.93 -27.52 -10.82
CA HIS A 20 -7.98 -27.45 -11.93
C HIS A 20 -6.60 -27.08 -11.42
N THR A 21 -5.58 -27.53 -12.13
CA THR A 21 -4.18 -27.28 -11.77
C THR A 21 -3.56 -26.25 -12.71
N TYR A 22 -3.12 -25.15 -12.12
CA TYR A 22 -2.58 -23.99 -12.81
C TYR A 22 -1.07 -23.88 -12.64
N LYS A 23 -0.35 -23.61 -13.72
CA LYS A 23 1.06 -23.24 -13.66
C LYS A 23 1.18 -21.85 -13.03
N ALA A 24 1.99 -21.71 -12.00
CA ALA A 24 2.38 -20.42 -11.45
C ALA A 24 3.43 -19.78 -12.38
N LYS A 25 2.96 -19.00 -13.35
CA LYS A 25 3.80 -18.32 -14.35
C LYS A 25 4.68 -17.24 -13.72
N TYR A 26 4.13 -16.48 -12.76
CA TYR A 26 4.87 -15.45 -12.03
C TYR A 26 4.57 -15.47 -10.53
N LEU A 27 5.49 -14.94 -9.73
CA LEU A 27 5.35 -14.73 -8.30
C LEU A 27 5.44 -13.23 -8.01
N ILE A 28 4.55 -12.74 -7.14
CA ILE A 28 4.53 -11.35 -6.68
C ILE A 28 4.63 -11.31 -5.16
N GLY A 29 5.52 -10.45 -4.66
CA GLY A 29 5.75 -10.23 -3.23
C GLY A 29 6.93 -11.02 -2.68
N SER A 30 7.50 -10.53 -1.57
CA SER A 30 8.69 -11.13 -0.95
C SER A 30 8.59 -11.19 0.57
N VAL A 31 8.63 -10.04 1.25
CA VAL A 31 8.81 -9.95 2.71
C VAL A 31 7.58 -10.41 3.50
N TRP A 32 6.39 -10.01 3.07
CA TRP A 32 5.16 -10.19 3.85
C TRP A 32 4.33 -11.38 3.37
N LYS A 33 4.23 -11.51 2.05
CA LYS A 33 3.36 -12.47 1.38
C LYS A 33 3.80 -12.70 -0.05
N GLN A 34 3.47 -13.87 -0.57
CA GLN A 34 3.64 -14.23 -1.97
C GLN A 34 2.28 -14.56 -2.58
N ARG A 35 2.08 -14.12 -3.81
CA ARG A 35 0.92 -14.41 -4.65
C ARG A 35 1.39 -14.91 -6.00
N TYR A 36 0.56 -15.72 -6.65
CA TYR A 36 0.96 -16.48 -7.82
C TYR A 36 0.05 -16.13 -8.99
N VAL A 37 0.66 -15.84 -10.14
CA VAL A 37 -0.04 -15.46 -11.36
C VAL A 37 -0.05 -16.64 -12.33
N THR A 38 -1.23 -16.98 -12.85
CA THR A 38 -1.40 -17.92 -13.95
C THR A 38 -1.79 -17.19 -15.22
N GLU A 39 -1.61 -17.83 -16.37
CA GLU A 39 -2.05 -17.34 -17.68
C GLU A 39 -3.16 -18.25 -18.23
N PHE A 40 -4.19 -17.65 -18.80
CA PHE A 40 -5.25 -18.35 -19.52
C PHE A 40 -4.98 -18.34 -21.02
N LYS A 41 -5.69 -19.20 -21.77
CA LYS A 41 -5.51 -19.37 -23.22
C LYS A 41 -5.71 -18.07 -24.03
N ASN A 42 -6.55 -17.16 -23.54
CA ASN A 42 -6.77 -15.84 -24.16
C ASN A 42 -5.70 -14.79 -23.77
N GLY A 43 -4.58 -15.20 -23.16
CA GLY A 43 -3.50 -14.31 -22.73
C GLY A 43 -3.79 -13.49 -21.46
N SER A 44 -4.99 -13.62 -20.87
CA SER A 44 -5.29 -12.95 -19.59
C SER A 44 -4.46 -13.56 -18.47
N LEU A 45 -3.87 -12.70 -17.63
CA LEU A 45 -3.12 -13.12 -16.45
C LEU A 45 -4.00 -12.95 -15.21
N HIS A 46 -4.04 -13.94 -14.34
CA HIS A 46 -4.89 -13.93 -13.14
C HIS A 46 -4.08 -14.27 -11.90
N ILE A 47 -4.33 -13.55 -10.80
CA ILE A 47 -3.79 -13.92 -9.49
C ILE A 47 -4.64 -15.08 -8.97
N LEU A 48 -4.00 -16.22 -8.72
CA LEU A 48 -4.63 -17.39 -8.14
C LEU A 48 -5.21 -17.05 -6.75
N PRO A 49 -6.31 -17.70 -6.33
CA PRO A 49 -7.07 -17.37 -5.12
C PRO A 49 -6.38 -17.87 -3.84
N VAL A 50 -5.05 -17.94 -3.84
CA VAL A 50 -4.24 -18.38 -2.71
C VAL A 50 -3.07 -17.42 -2.50
N GLN A 51 -2.69 -17.26 -1.25
CA GLN A 51 -1.56 -16.43 -0.83
C GLN A 51 -0.74 -17.19 0.20
N TRP A 52 0.57 -17.12 0.10
CA TRP A 52 1.48 -17.60 1.13
C TRP A 52 1.85 -16.43 2.05
N ASN A 53 1.56 -16.55 3.34
CA ASN A 53 2.00 -15.59 4.34
C ASN A 53 3.38 -15.99 4.86
N VAL A 54 4.40 -15.17 4.61
CA VAL A 54 5.79 -15.54 4.88
C VAL A 54 6.06 -15.62 6.39
N LYS A 55 5.52 -14.68 7.17
CA LYS A 55 5.73 -14.62 8.61
C LYS A 55 5.11 -15.80 9.36
N THR A 56 3.88 -16.17 9.01
CA THR A 56 3.16 -17.27 9.69
C THR A 56 3.41 -18.62 9.04
N GLN A 57 4.01 -18.64 7.85
CA GLN A 57 4.25 -19.84 7.05
C GLN A 57 2.95 -20.60 6.74
N GLU A 58 1.91 -19.85 6.37
CA GLU A 58 0.58 -20.38 6.12
C GLU A 58 0.08 -20.03 4.73
N TRP A 59 -0.61 -20.99 4.12
CA TRP A 59 -1.46 -20.74 2.97
C TRP A 59 -2.78 -20.17 3.45
N VAL A 60 -3.16 -19.02 2.88
CA VAL A 60 -4.43 -18.39 3.14
C VAL A 60 -5.19 -18.20 1.83
N ASP A 61 -6.50 -18.32 1.92
CA ASP A 61 -7.40 -18.01 0.82
C ASP A 61 -7.33 -16.50 0.49
N TYR A 62 -7.20 -16.19 -0.80
CA TYR A 62 -7.08 -14.83 -1.32
C TYR A 62 -8.34 -14.46 -2.09
N HIS A 63 -9.17 -13.62 -1.45
CA HIS A 63 -10.50 -13.16 -1.90
C HIS A 63 -11.64 -14.17 -1.79
N GLY A 64 -11.54 -15.21 -0.98
CA GLY A 64 -12.70 -15.99 -0.58
C GLY A 64 -13.31 -16.72 -1.75
N LEU A 65 -12.80 -17.90 -2.09
CA LEU A 65 -13.55 -18.81 -2.99
C LEU A 65 -14.98 -19.05 -2.50
N LYS A 66 -15.20 -18.98 -1.17
CA LYS A 66 -16.53 -19.06 -0.55
C LYS A 66 -17.36 -17.77 -0.69
N LYS A 67 -16.72 -16.61 -0.85
CA LYS A 67 -17.36 -15.29 -0.79
C LYS A 67 -17.87 -14.83 -2.16
N TYR A 68 -17.12 -15.13 -3.22
CA TYR A 68 -17.47 -14.71 -4.57
C TYR A 68 -17.76 -15.92 -5.45
N LYS A 69 -18.67 -15.74 -6.40
CA LYS A 69 -19.02 -16.75 -7.40
C LYS A 69 -18.51 -16.30 -8.78
N PRO A 70 -18.21 -17.24 -9.69
CA PRO A 70 -17.85 -16.90 -11.07
C PRO A 70 -18.86 -15.95 -11.71
N GLY A 71 -18.39 -14.95 -12.45
CA GLY A 71 -19.23 -13.93 -13.09
C GLY A 71 -19.68 -12.80 -12.16
N SER A 72 -19.35 -12.82 -10.87
CA SER A 72 -19.69 -11.73 -9.92
C SER A 72 -18.89 -10.44 -10.13
N GLY A 73 -17.89 -10.46 -11.01
CA GLY A 73 -16.91 -9.39 -11.21
C GLY A 73 -15.86 -9.28 -10.09
N LYS A 74 -15.89 -10.20 -9.13
CA LYS A 74 -15.01 -10.22 -7.95
C LYS A 74 -14.32 -11.57 -7.74
N TYR A 75 -14.73 -12.60 -8.49
CA TYR A 75 -14.09 -13.90 -8.46
C TYR A 75 -12.70 -13.83 -9.08
N TRP A 76 -11.77 -14.66 -8.63
CA TRP A 76 -10.36 -14.53 -8.95
C TRP A 76 -10.06 -14.60 -10.47
N SER A 77 -10.82 -15.42 -11.19
CA SER A 77 -10.73 -15.62 -12.64
C SER A 77 -11.68 -14.71 -13.45
N ASP A 78 -12.43 -13.81 -12.82
CA ASP A 78 -13.29 -12.86 -13.54
C ASP A 78 -12.43 -11.84 -14.31
N LYS A 79 -12.87 -11.43 -15.50
CA LYS A 79 -12.23 -10.42 -16.35
C LYS A 79 -11.93 -9.08 -15.64
N GLN A 80 -12.77 -8.70 -14.69
CA GLN A 80 -12.58 -7.48 -13.89
C GLN A 80 -11.40 -7.59 -12.92
N ARG A 81 -10.86 -8.80 -12.73
CA ARG A 81 -9.79 -9.14 -11.80
C ARG A 81 -8.47 -9.51 -12.49
N THR A 82 -8.41 -9.41 -13.81
CA THR A 82 -7.21 -9.66 -14.60
C THR A 82 -6.05 -8.76 -14.16
N TYR A 83 -4.88 -9.38 -14.01
CA TYR A 83 -3.64 -8.78 -13.53
C TYR A 83 -3.24 -7.55 -14.35
N GLN A 84 -3.40 -7.61 -15.68
CA GLN A 84 -3.19 -6.49 -16.60
C GLN A 84 -3.97 -5.23 -16.22
N PHE A 85 -5.22 -5.35 -15.76
CA PHE A 85 -6.04 -4.18 -15.43
C PHE A 85 -5.91 -3.73 -13.97
N LYS A 86 -5.46 -4.61 -13.07
CA LYS A 86 -5.52 -4.36 -11.63
C LYS A 86 -4.16 -4.24 -10.94
N CYS A 87 -3.08 -4.69 -11.56
CA CYS A 87 -1.85 -4.94 -10.81
C CYS A 87 -0.57 -4.53 -11.53
N THR A 88 -0.47 -4.70 -12.85
CA THR A 88 0.75 -4.44 -13.62
C THR A 88 1.33 -3.05 -13.39
N GLY A 89 0.49 -2.01 -13.35
CA GLY A 89 0.98 -0.64 -13.15
C GLY A 89 1.63 -0.35 -11.79
N CYS A 90 1.43 -1.21 -10.78
CA CYS A 90 2.08 -1.07 -9.47
C CYS A 90 3.14 -2.15 -9.19
N HIS A 91 3.09 -3.27 -9.91
CA HIS A 91 3.90 -4.47 -9.62
C HIS A 91 4.88 -4.81 -10.73
N ASN A 92 4.92 -4.04 -11.81
CA ASN A 92 5.85 -4.17 -12.92
C ASN A 92 6.32 -2.79 -13.38
N THR A 93 7.44 -2.74 -14.09
CA THR A 93 7.96 -1.50 -14.70
C THR A 93 7.85 -1.61 -16.21
N GLY A 94 7.35 -0.55 -16.86
CA GLY A 94 7.22 -0.50 -18.33
C GLY A 94 6.26 -1.56 -18.90
N SER A 95 5.10 -1.76 -18.29
CA SER A 95 4.14 -2.78 -18.76
C SER A 95 3.49 -2.39 -20.09
N GLU A 96 3.50 -3.31 -21.04
CA GLU A 96 2.88 -3.18 -22.36
C GLU A 96 2.04 -4.42 -22.65
N PHE A 97 0.84 -4.21 -23.20
CA PHE A 97 -0.06 -5.27 -23.66
C PHE A 97 -1.10 -4.65 -24.59
N GLN A 98 -1.73 -5.48 -25.42
CA GLN A 98 -2.91 -5.12 -26.19
C GLN A 98 -4.10 -5.96 -25.73
N TYR A 99 -5.30 -5.44 -25.99
CA TYR A 99 -6.54 -6.14 -25.65
C TYR A 99 -7.59 -5.91 -26.74
N ASP A 100 -8.11 -7.01 -27.27
CA ASP A 100 -9.23 -7.02 -28.20
C ASP A 100 -10.51 -7.37 -27.44
N ALA A 101 -11.43 -6.42 -27.40
CA ALA A 101 -12.71 -6.58 -26.72
C ALA A 101 -13.69 -7.50 -27.44
N ALA A 102 -13.57 -7.66 -28.77
CA ALA A 102 -14.45 -8.52 -29.56
C ALA A 102 -14.13 -10.01 -29.33
N THR A 103 -12.85 -10.34 -29.20
CA THR A 103 -12.35 -11.71 -28.99
C THR A 103 -11.97 -12.01 -27.54
N ASP A 104 -12.13 -11.03 -26.64
CA ASP A 104 -11.73 -11.10 -25.24
C ASP A 104 -10.29 -11.59 -25.03
N THR A 105 -9.37 -11.11 -25.88
CA THR A 105 -8.00 -11.63 -25.97
C THR A 105 -6.97 -10.57 -25.64
N PHE A 106 -5.99 -10.94 -24.81
CA PHE A 106 -4.78 -10.16 -24.57
C PHE A 106 -3.63 -10.69 -25.42
N THR A 107 -2.87 -9.78 -26.01
CA THR A 107 -1.67 -10.13 -26.79
C THR A 107 -0.49 -9.26 -26.38
N GLY A 108 0.73 -9.76 -26.62
CA GLY A 108 1.97 -9.01 -26.43
C GLY A 108 2.22 -8.54 -24.99
N THR A 109 1.71 -9.24 -23.97
CA THR A 109 1.94 -8.84 -22.57
C THR A 109 3.42 -8.99 -22.22
N LYS A 110 4.08 -7.86 -21.96
CA LYS A 110 5.50 -7.77 -21.57
C LYS A 110 5.71 -6.60 -20.60
N TRP A 111 6.90 -6.56 -20.01
CA TRP A 111 7.35 -5.47 -19.15
C TRP A 111 8.88 -5.38 -19.21
N SER A 112 9.42 -4.18 -18.99
CA SER A 112 10.86 -3.97 -18.86
C SER A 112 11.42 -4.74 -17.66
N ASP A 113 10.72 -4.71 -16.51
CA ASP A 113 11.14 -5.41 -15.30
C ASP A 113 9.99 -6.13 -14.58
N LYS A 114 10.32 -7.26 -13.95
CA LYS A 114 9.40 -8.13 -13.18
C LYS A 114 9.01 -7.56 -11.81
N GLY A 115 9.25 -6.27 -11.56
CA GLY A 115 8.99 -5.59 -10.29
C GLY A 115 9.03 -4.07 -10.42
N VAL A 116 9.12 -3.38 -9.28
CA VAL A 116 9.31 -1.92 -9.21
C VAL A 116 10.81 -1.64 -9.35
N ALA A 117 11.23 -1.22 -10.54
CA ALA A 117 12.62 -0.93 -10.90
C ALA A 117 12.85 0.59 -11.03
N CYS A 118 14.06 0.98 -11.45
CA CYS A 118 14.49 2.38 -11.53
C CYS A 118 13.47 3.26 -12.27
N GLU A 119 13.01 2.83 -13.44
CA GLU A 119 12.12 3.61 -14.30
C GLU A 119 10.71 3.79 -13.73
N ALA A 120 10.29 2.96 -12.75
CA ALA A 120 9.01 3.16 -12.08
C ALA A 120 8.98 4.46 -11.26
N CYS A 121 10.15 4.90 -10.75
CA CYS A 121 10.28 6.13 -9.97
C CYS A 121 10.96 7.26 -10.74
N HIS A 122 11.77 6.93 -11.75
CA HIS A 122 12.60 7.89 -12.49
C HIS A 122 12.12 8.15 -13.92
N GLY A 123 11.11 7.41 -14.39
CA GLY A 123 10.63 7.46 -15.77
C GLY A 123 11.50 6.65 -16.73
N PRO A 124 11.08 6.50 -18.01
CA PRO A 124 11.84 5.74 -19.00
C PRO A 124 13.24 6.32 -19.24
N GLY A 125 14.26 5.47 -19.20
CA GLY A 125 15.67 5.83 -19.33
C GLY A 125 16.21 5.83 -20.75
N SER A 126 15.38 5.54 -21.77
CA SER A 126 15.81 5.41 -23.17
C SER A 126 16.52 6.66 -23.70
N ASN A 127 16.07 7.85 -23.31
CA ASN A 127 16.72 9.10 -23.69
C ASN A 127 17.95 9.41 -22.81
N HIS A 128 17.96 8.90 -21.58
CA HIS A 128 19.05 9.11 -20.63
C HIS A 128 20.32 8.38 -21.05
N ILE A 129 20.19 7.14 -21.54
CA ILE A 129 21.36 6.32 -21.92
C ILE A 129 22.10 6.83 -23.18
N ILE A 130 21.47 7.71 -23.97
CA ILE A 130 22.07 8.31 -25.17
C ILE A 130 22.40 9.80 -24.98
N ALA A 131 22.07 10.38 -23.83
CA ALA A 131 22.34 11.79 -23.54
C ALA A 131 23.79 11.98 -23.09
N GLU A 132 24.33 13.16 -23.35
CA GLU A 132 25.71 13.53 -22.99
C GLU A 132 25.71 14.81 -22.15
N GLY A 133 26.79 14.98 -21.35
CA GLY A 133 27.01 16.19 -20.55
C GLY A 133 25.82 16.58 -19.67
N ASP A 134 25.45 17.86 -19.72
CA ASP A 134 24.40 18.43 -18.87
C ASP A 134 22.98 17.92 -19.20
N ASP A 135 22.77 17.35 -20.39
CA ASP A 135 21.46 16.86 -20.84
C ASP A 135 21.05 15.55 -20.15
N LEU A 136 21.99 14.80 -19.58
CA LEU A 136 21.72 13.59 -18.77
C LEU A 136 20.70 13.87 -17.67
N SER A 137 20.81 15.01 -17.00
CA SER A 137 19.94 15.38 -15.88
C SER A 137 18.53 15.82 -16.30
N LYS A 138 18.35 16.18 -17.57
CA LYS A 138 17.08 16.64 -18.14
C LYS A 138 16.25 15.50 -18.73
N THR A 139 16.89 14.38 -19.03
CA THR A 139 16.29 13.20 -19.69
C THR A 139 15.76 12.15 -18.73
N ILE A 140 16.03 12.28 -17.43
CA ILE A 140 15.55 11.38 -16.39
C ILE A 140 15.02 12.17 -15.19
N VAL A 141 13.91 11.72 -14.61
CA VAL A 141 13.33 12.40 -13.45
C VAL A 141 14.12 12.06 -12.21
N ASN A 142 14.50 13.07 -11.44
CA ASN A 142 14.94 12.89 -10.06
C ASN A 142 13.85 13.45 -9.13
N PRO A 143 13.10 12.59 -8.41
CA PRO A 143 12.04 13.04 -7.51
C PRO A 143 12.50 14.07 -6.46
N ALA A 144 13.74 13.96 -5.98
CA ALA A 144 14.30 14.90 -5.00
C ALA A 144 14.62 16.29 -5.58
N LYS A 145 14.65 16.44 -6.92
CA LYS A 145 14.82 17.74 -7.60
C LYS A 145 13.49 18.38 -8.02
N ILE A 146 12.35 17.74 -7.74
CA ILE A 146 11.04 18.32 -7.98
C ILE A 146 10.78 19.34 -6.87
N TYR A 147 10.68 20.62 -7.23
CA TYR A 147 10.53 21.72 -6.27
C TYR A 147 9.28 21.60 -5.39
N ASP A 148 8.15 21.17 -5.97
CA ASP A 148 6.90 20.94 -5.25
C ASP A 148 6.91 19.58 -4.55
N PRO A 149 6.97 19.52 -3.20
CA PRO A 149 7.01 18.26 -2.45
C PRO A 149 5.76 17.39 -2.68
N ASN A 150 4.60 18.00 -2.89
CA ASN A 150 3.36 17.27 -3.13
C ASN A 150 3.41 16.53 -4.47
N ARG A 151 3.91 17.20 -5.52
CA ARG A 151 4.17 16.57 -6.82
C ARG A 151 5.26 15.51 -6.72
N ALA A 152 6.31 15.75 -5.92
CA ALA A 152 7.37 14.78 -5.71
C ALA A 152 6.85 13.49 -5.03
N ALA A 153 5.95 13.64 -4.06
CA ALA A 153 5.32 12.54 -3.32
C ALA A 153 4.41 11.67 -4.22
N MET A 154 3.88 12.23 -5.31
CA MET A 154 3.05 11.48 -6.27
C MET A 154 3.80 10.30 -6.91
N VAL A 155 5.14 10.33 -6.95
CA VAL A 155 5.96 9.19 -7.40
C VAL A 155 5.73 7.97 -6.51
N CYS A 156 5.60 8.15 -5.19
CA CYS A 156 5.21 7.08 -4.27
C CYS A 156 3.70 6.84 -4.33
N GLY A 157 2.93 7.92 -4.45
CA GLY A 157 1.48 7.93 -4.52
C GLY A 157 0.88 7.17 -5.70
N GLN A 158 1.63 6.92 -6.77
CA GLN A 158 1.14 6.13 -7.91
C GLN A 158 0.81 4.67 -7.52
N CYS A 159 1.51 4.13 -6.52
CA CYS A 159 1.32 2.75 -6.02
C CYS A 159 0.72 2.70 -4.62
N HIS A 160 1.15 3.60 -3.73
CA HIS A 160 0.74 3.64 -2.32
C HIS A 160 -0.59 4.39 -2.10
N THR A 161 -1.54 4.13 -2.99
CA THR A 161 -2.86 4.75 -3.02
C THR A 161 -3.97 3.74 -3.32
N ARG A 162 -5.23 4.15 -3.16
CA ARG A 162 -6.42 3.39 -3.60
C ARG A 162 -7.31 4.27 -4.43
N GLY A 163 -7.89 3.71 -5.48
CA GLY A 163 -8.68 4.46 -6.44
C GLY A 163 -8.85 3.74 -7.76
N SER A 164 -9.07 4.53 -8.80
CA SER A 164 -9.15 4.05 -10.17
C SER A 164 -8.61 5.09 -11.14
N SER A 165 -8.12 4.66 -12.30
CA SER A 165 -7.83 5.59 -13.40
C SER A 165 -9.05 6.44 -13.76
N VAL A 166 -8.81 7.66 -14.24
CA VAL A 166 -9.90 8.53 -14.73
C VAL A 166 -10.51 7.95 -16.00
N LYS A 167 -9.65 7.50 -16.93
CA LYS A 167 -10.04 6.88 -18.21
C LYS A 167 -10.15 5.35 -18.11
N LYS A 168 -10.89 4.76 -19.02
CA LYS A 168 -10.93 3.30 -19.20
C LYS A 168 -9.78 2.86 -20.11
N LEU A 169 -9.03 1.85 -19.69
CA LEU A 169 -8.03 1.20 -20.54
C LEU A 169 -8.74 0.40 -21.64
N PHE A 170 -8.34 0.61 -22.89
CA PHE A 170 -8.98 0.10 -24.12
C PHE A 170 -10.48 0.42 -24.23
N GLY A 171 -10.97 1.47 -23.56
CA GLY A 171 -12.41 1.78 -23.51
C GLY A 171 -13.26 0.80 -22.69
N VAL A 172 -12.65 -0.25 -22.12
CA VAL A 172 -13.35 -1.38 -21.50
C VAL A 172 -13.58 -1.13 -20.01
N GLN A 173 -12.51 -0.92 -19.23
CA GLN A 173 -12.63 -0.69 -17.79
C GLN A 173 -11.53 0.20 -17.22
N LYS A 174 -11.82 0.83 -16.07
CA LYS A 174 -10.83 1.59 -15.30
C LYS A 174 -9.83 0.65 -14.62
N THR A 175 -8.58 1.07 -14.57
CA THR A 175 -7.49 0.33 -13.92
C THR A 175 -7.43 0.64 -12.43
N GLY A 176 -6.87 -0.29 -11.65
CA GLY A 176 -6.61 -0.10 -10.21
C GLY A 176 -5.35 0.72 -9.90
N TYR A 177 -4.71 1.25 -10.93
CA TYR A 177 -3.46 2.00 -10.91
C TYR A 177 -3.56 3.18 -11.90
N PRO A 178 -2.72 4.22 -11.77
CA PRO A 178 -2.81 5.41 -12.62
C PRO A 178 -2.22 5.16 -14.02
N LEU A 179 -3.09 4.82 -14.97
CA LEU A 179 -2.68 4.41 -16.32
C LEU A 179 -1.74 5.40 -17.03
N ASP A 180 -2.08 6.69 -17.00
CA ASP A 180 -1.39 7.74 -17.77
C ASP A 180 -0.32 8.46 -16.94
N TYR A 181 -0.05 8.03 -15.69
CA TYR A 181 0.93 8.69 -14.85
C TYR A 181 2.35 8.32 -15.27
N LYS A 182 3.22 9.32 -15.31
CA LYS A 182 4.68 9.16 -15.44
C LYS A 182 5.33 9.89 -14.27
N PRO A 183 6.45 9.40 -13.72
CA PRO A 183 7.17 10.11 -12.67
C PRO A 183 7.45 11.56 -13.06
N GLY A 184 7.31 12.47 -12.09
CA GLY A 184 7.34 13.90 -12.34
C GLY A 184 6.07 14.46 -12.97
N GLY A 185 5.08 13.66 -13.36
CA GLY A 185 3.76 14.12 -13.78
C GLY A 185 2.89 14.57 -12.62
N GLN A 186 1.59 14.73 -12.89
CA GLN A 186 0.58 15.15 -11.92
C GLN A 186 -0.49 14.06 -11.80
N LEU A 187 -0.45 13.29 -10.69
CA LEU A 187 -1.27 12.11 -10.46
C LEU A 187 -2.77 12.43 -10.38
N ASN A 188 -3.13 13.58 -9.83
CA ASN A 188 -4.50 14.04 -9.63
C ASN A 188 -5.31 14.22 -10.93
N PHE A 189 -4.67 14.38 -12.09
CA PHE A 189 -5.38 14.48 -13.37
C PHE A 189 -5.73 13.12 -13.98
N VAL A 190 -5.04 12.06 -13.57
CA VAL A 190 -5.12 10.74 -14.22
C VAL A 190 -5.64 9.65 -13.30
N TYR A 191 -5.78 9.95 -12.01
CA TYR A 191 -6.24 9.01 -11.00
C TYR A 191 -7.26 9.63 -10.04
N ASP A 192 -8.34 8.91 -9.81
CA ASP A 192 -9.44 9.26 -8.92
C ASP A 192 -9.31 8.44 -7.62
N PRO A 193 -8.83 9.06 -6.50
CA PRO A 193 -8.66 8.37 -5.23
C PRO A 193 -10.00 7.91 -4.64
N LYS A 194 -10.06 6.66 -4.22
CA LYS A 194 -11.23 6.07 -3.55
C LYS A 194 -10.78 5.38 -2.28
N PRO A 195 -10.47 6.16 -1.23
CA PRO A 195 -10.00 5.57 0.00
C PRO A 195 -11.06 4.68 0.64
N GLY A 196 -10.62 3.59 1.26
CA GLY A 196 -11.42 2.90 2.25
C GLY A 196 -11.14 3.54 3.59
N LEU A 197 -12.15 4.16 4.20
CA LEU A 197 -12.07 4.90 5.46
C LEU A 197 -12.71 4.14 6.62
N LEU A 198 -12.20 4.36 7.83
CA LEU A 198 -12.80 3.93 9.09
C LEU A 198 -14.20 4.55 9.29
N PRO A 199 -15.02 4.05 10.22
CA PRO A 199 -16.33 4.63 10.53
C PRO A 199 -16.33 6.14 10.81
N ASP A 200 -15.23 6.70 11.30
CA ASP A 200 -15.05 8.14 11.51
C ASP A 200 -14.88 8.96 10.22
N ASP A 201 -14.75 8.31 9.07
CA ASP A 201 -14.46 8.90 7.75
C ASP A 201 -13.15 9.72 7.68
N GLU A 202 -12.28 9.61 8.69
CA GLU A 202 -11.02 10.36 8.77
C GLU A 202 -9.82 9.50 8.37
N PHE A 203 -9.69 8.29 8.93
CA PHE A 203 -8.49 7.47 8.73
C PHE A 203 -8.70 6.30 7.77
N SER A 204 -7.62 5.90 7.10
CA SER A 204 -7.63 4.76 6.20
C SER A 204 -7.83 3.42 6.91
N ARG A 205 -8.68 2.55 6.38
CA ARG A 205 -8.93 1.17 6.87
C ARG A 205 -8.48 0.04 5.93
N GLN A 206 -7.80 0.37 4.83
CA GLN A 206 -7.36 -0.60 3.81
C GLN A 206 -5.87 -0.48 3.51
N HIS A 207 -5.30 -1.57 3.00
CA HIS A 207 -3.89 -1.66 2.63
C HIS A 207 -3.54 -0.71 1.45
N HIS A 208 -2.29 -0.25 1.42
CA HIS A 208 -1.68 0.69 0.45
C HIS A 208 -2.38 2.06 0.32
N GLN A 209 -2.61 2.74 1.45
CA GLN A 209 -3.17 4.11 1.47
C GLN A 209 -2.22 5.12 2.12
N GLN A 210 -0.94 4.78 2.26
CA GLN A 210 0.03 5.62 2.97
C GLN A 210 0.16 7.02 2.36
N TYR A 211 0.04 7.15 1.04
CA TYR A 211 0.05 8.47 0.39
C TYR A 211 -1.18 9.31 0.76
N LEU A 212 -2.36 8.68 0.84
CA LEU A 212 -3.60 9.39 1.20
C LEU A 212 -3.60 9.79 2.67
N ASP A 213 -3.02 8.97 3.55
CA ASP A 213 -2.81 9.31 4.96
C ASP A 213 -1.78 10.42 5.14
N TRP A 214 -0.62 10.30 4.46
CA TRP A 214 0.46 11.30 4.51
C TRP A 214 -0.05 12.67 4.08
N LYS A 215 -0.87 12.74 3.04
CA LYS A 215 -1.53 13.97 2.57
C LYS A 215 -2.37 14.71 3.62
N LYS A 216 -2.78 14.04 4.69
CA LYS A 216 -3.55 14.64 5.79
C LYS A 216 -2.68 14.99 6.99
N SER A 217 -1.37 14.76 6.91
CA SER A 217 -0.46 14.85 8.04
C SER A 217 0.29 16.18 8.11
N GLY A 218 0.76 16.53 9.31
CA GLY A 218 1.67 17.67 9.48
C GLY A 218 3.03 17.48 8.80
N HIS A 219 3.41 16.24 8.46
CA HIS A 219 4.61 15.95 7.68
C HIS A 219 4.47 16.40 6.22
N GLU A 220 3.28 16.22 5.62
CA GLU A 220 3.03 16.78 4.29
C GLU A 220 3.08 18.30 4.33
N ALA A 221 2.42 18.93 5.30
CA ALA A 221 2.36 20.38 5.43
C ALA A 221 3.74 21.05 5.62
N THR A 222 4.73 20.29 6.11
CA THR A 222 6.10 20.77 6.32
C THR A 222 7.09 20.25 5.27
N GLY A 223 6.63 19.49 4.27
CA GLY A 223 7.45 18.98 3.18
C GLY A 223 8.33 17.77 3.55
N VAL A 224 8.07 17.09 4.67
CA VAL A 224 8.73 15.83 5.03
C VAL A 224 8.26 14.72 4.12
N MET A 225 9.20 14.06 3.46
CA MET A 225 8.96 13.14 2.37
C MET A 225 9.04 11.67 2.78
N CYS A 226 8.44 10.79 1.95
CA CYS A 226 8.48 9.35 2.18
C CYS A 226 9.92 8.82 2.32
N TRP A 227 10.85 9.34 1.51
CA TRP A 227 12.26 8.96 1.56
C TRP A 227 13.04 9.57 2.72
N ASP A 228 12.49 10.50 3.50
CA ASP A 228 13.13 10.93 4.74
C ASP A 228 13.06 9.80 5.79
N CYS A 229 12.02 8.98 5.71
CA CYS A 229 11.80 7.82 6.56
C CYS A 229 12.26 6.49 5.94
N HIS A 230 12.08 6.31 4.63
CA HIS A 230 12.33 5.04 3.91
C HIS A 230 13.58 5.07 3.03
N TYR A 231 14.26 3.93 2.91
CA TYR A 231 15.28 3.73 1.88
C TYR A 231 14.63 3.47 0.52
N THR A 232 15.12 4.15 -0.52
CA THR A 232 14.65 3.96 -1.91
C THR A 232 15.61 3.15 -2.77
N HIS A 233 16.91 3.15 -2.46
CA HIS A 233 17.96 2.55 -3.30
C HIS A 233 18.79 1.48 -2.60
N ARG A 234 18.38 1.04 -1.40
CA ARG A 234 19.14 0.01 -0.68
C ARG A 234 18.89 -1.35 -1.31
N GLN A 235 19.97 -2.09 -1.58
CA GLN A 235 19.86 -3.50 -1.96
C GLN A 235 19.41 -4.35 -0.76
N GLY A 236 18.45 -5.24 -0.98
CA GLY A 236 17.87 -6.08 0.07
C GLY A 236 16.91 -5.33 1.00
N ALA A 237 16.62 -5.93 2.15
CA ALA A 237 15.75 -5.33 3.16
C ALA A 237 16.58 -4.71 4.29
N SER A 238 16.48 -3.38 4.51
CA SER A 238 17.06 -2.76 5.72
C SER A 238 16.38 -3.32 6.97
N ASN A 239 15.06 -3.47 6.86
CA ASN A 239 14.16 -4.17 7.75
C ASN A 239 12.88 -4.48 6.96
N LYS A 240 11.91 -5.15 7.59
CA LYS A 240 10.64 -5.52 6.94
C LYS A 240 9.80 -4.34 6.41
N TYR A 241 10.10 -3.11 6.84
CA TYR A 241 9.44 -1.86 6.44
C TYR A 241 10.31 -0.94 5.58
N GLN A 242 11.56 -1.33 5.28
CA GLN A 242 12.53 -0.52 4.54
C GLN A 242 12.78 0.87 5.14
N THR A 243 12.70 1.04 6.47
CA THR A 243 12.98 2.34 7.11
C THR A 243 14.47 2.59 7.29
N LYS A 244 14.85 3.87 7.39
CA LYS A 244 16.23 4.33 7.62
C LYS A 244 16.74 4.02 9.02
N LEU A 245 15.88 4.19 10.01
CA LEU A 245 16.14 3.93 11.43
C LEU A 245 15.05 3.02 12.02
N PRO A 246 15.35 2.24 13.07
CA PRO A 246 14.39 1.35 13.70
C PRO A 246 13.50 2.08 14.70
N GLY A 247 12.21 1.73 14.71
CA GLY A 247 11.26 2.14 15.74
C GLY A 247 11.20 3.66 15.94
N SER A 248 11.10 4.08 17.21
CA SER A 248 11.00 5.50 17.59
C SER A 248 12.24 6.33 17.28
N LEU A 249 13.40 5.73 16.98
CA LEU A 249 14.58 6.48 16.55
C LEU A 249 14.33 7.22 15.23
N LEU A 250 13.44 6.69 14.39
CA LEU A 250 13.04 7.34 13.14
C LEU A 250 12.41 8.72 13.40
N CYS A 251 11.56 8.82 14.42
CA CYS A 251 10.87 10.05 14.79
C CYS A 251 11.81 11.02 15.51
N LYS A 252 12.64 10.49 16.41
CA LYS A 252 13.55 11.29 17.27
C LYS A 252 14.70 11.94 16.52
N ASN A 253 14.93 11.59 15.26
CA ASN A 253 15.90 12.29 14.44
C ASN A 253 15.51 13.75 14.17
N CYS A 254 14.20 14.06 14.19
CA CYS A 254 13.69 15.43 14.03
C CYS A 254 12.95 15.90 15.30
N HIS A 255 12.22 15.01 15.97
CA HIS A 255 11.49 15.34 17.20
C HIS A 255 12.38 15.15 18.43
N VAL A 256 13.32 16.07 18.62
CA VAL A 256 14.30 16.03 19.74
C VAL A 256 13.74 16.62 21.03
N ASP A 257 12.86 17.63 20.94
CA ASP A 257 12.31 18.35 22.09
C ASP A 257 10.97 17.79 22.58
N ILE A 258 10.78 16.46 22.51
CA ILE A 258 9.59 15.83 23.06
C ILE A 258 9.70 15.82 24.59
N GLU A 259 9.13 16.83 25.23
CA GLU A 259 8.99 16.86 26.69
C GLU A 259 8.20 15.63 27.17
N LYS A 260 8.67 14.98 28.24
CA LYS A 260 7.91 13.93 28.96
C LYS A 260 6.75 14.51 29.77
N ALA A 261 6.11 15.56 29.28
CA ALA A 261 5.00 16.25 29.91
C ALA A 261 3.69 15.97 29.15
N GLY A 262 2.56 16.09 29.84
CA GLY A 262 1.24 15.85 29.25
C GLY A 262 1.10 14.43 28.69
N VAL A 263 0.63 14.31 27.44
CA VAL A 263 0.31 13.03 26.79
C VAL A 263 1.56 12.14 26.63
N HIS A 264 2.74 12.73 26.43
CA HIS A 264 3.99 11.98 26.35
C HIS A 264 4.51 11.50 27.72
N GLY A 265 3.87 11.91 28.82
CA GLY A 265 4.13 11.41 30.17
C GLY A 265 3.30 10.17 30.56
N ILE A 266 2.35 9.74 29.72
CA ILE A 266 1.44 8.62 30.02
C ILE A 266 2.20 7.31 30.21
N HIS A 267 3.28 7.10 29.46
CA HIS A 267 4.09 5.90 29.54
C HIS A 267 5.57 6.25 29.65
N SER A 268 6.33 5.43 30.38
CA SER A 268 7.79 5.48 30.40
C SER A 268 8.42 4.94 29.10
N THR A 269 7.62 4.32 28.22
CA THR A 269 8.06 3.67 26.99
C THR A 269 8.07 4.65 25.80
N ASN A 270 9.23 4.79 25.17
CA ASN A 270 9.42 5.54 23.92
C ASN A 270 8.85 4.77 22.72
N ASN A 271 7.52 4.69 22.59
CA ASN A 271 6.86 4.04 21.45
C ASN A 271 6.04 5.04 20.62
N CYS A 272 6.72 5.85 19.79
CA CYS A 272 6.07 6.85 18.93
C CYS A 272 5.11 6.19 17.95
N ILE A 273 5.53 5.09 17.31
CA ILE A 273 4.76 4.38 16.28
C ILE A 273 3.47 3.79 16.87
N GLY A 274 3.52 3.21 18.07
CA GLY A 274 2.33 2.60 18.68
C GLY A 274 1.17 3.58 18.84
N CYS A 275 1.45 4.83 19.23
CA CYS A 275 0.42 5.83 19.43
C CYS A 275 0.10 6.64 18.16
N HIS A 276 1.11 7.05 17.40
CA HIS A 276 0.95 7.99 16.27
C HIS A 276 0.80 7.30 14.92
N MET A 277 1.18 6.04 14.80
CA MET A 277 1.01 5.25 13.58
C MET A 277 0.31 3.94 13.93
N PRO A 278 -0.89 3.99 14.56
CA PRO A 278 -1.57 2.77 14.95
C PRO A 278 -1.93 1.93 13.73
N THR A 279 -2.14 0.64 13.95
CA THR A 279 -2.50 -0.26 12.86
C THR A 279 -3.98 -0.13 12.53
N THR A 280 -4.29 0.30 11.31
CA THR A 280 -5.67 0.58 10.88
C THR A 280 -6.18 -0.39 9.81
N ALA A 281 -5.29 -1.22 9.26
CA ALA A 281 -5.63 -2.19 8.23
C ALA A 281 -4.84 -3.49 8.34
N LYS A 282 -5.29 -4.51 7.59
CA LYS A 282 -4.64 -5.82 7.45
C LYS A 282 -4.32 -6.09 5.98
N SER A 283 -3.12 -6.57 5.70
CA SER A 283 -2.67 -6.95 4.36
C SER A 283 -2.33 -8.44 4.25
N ALA A 284 -1.56 -8.98 5.19
CA ALA A 284 -1.15 -10.38 5.30
C ALA A 284 -1.47 -10.92 6.70
N THR A 285 -0.95 -10.26 7.74
CA THR A 285 -1.21 -10.57 9.15
C THR A 285 -1.91 -9.40 9.84
N PRO A 286 -2.71 -9.63 10.90
CA PRO A 286 -3.23 -8.52 11.70
C PRO A 286 -2.08 -7.58 12.13
N GLY A 287 -2.31 -6.27 12.02
CA GLY A 287 -1.34 -5.26 12.47
C GLY A 287 -0.13 -5.01 11.57
N ASP A 288 -0.17 -5.41 10.28
CA ASP A 288 0.95 -5.18 9.36
C ASP A 288 0.86 -3.87 8.57
N ILE A 289 -0.27 -3.16 8.63
CA ILE A 289 -0.44 -1.84 8.01
C ILE A 289 -0.66 -0.79 9.09
N HIS A 290 0.28 0.15 9.17
CA HIS A 290 0.25 1.32 10.04
C HIS A 290 -0.31 2.54 9.29
N SER A 291 -1.12 3.34 10.00
CA SER A 291 -1.52 4.66 9.51
C SER A 291 -0.29 5.54 9.27
N HIS A 292 -0.33 6.34 8.21
CA HIS A 292 0.65 7.39 7.93
C HIS A 292 0.07 8.80 8.11
N SER A 293 -1.01 8.94 8.91
CA SER A 293 -1.53 10.25 9.32
C SER A 293 -0.68 10.87 10.44
N PHE A 294 0.11 10.03 11.14
CA PHE A 294 0.93 10.39 12.31
C PHE A 294 0.11 10.94 13.50
N GLN A 295 -1.21 10.73 13.47
CA GLN A 295 -2.15 11.17 14.48
C GLN A 295 -2.52 10.02 15.41
N VAL A 296 -2.79 10.37 16.66
CA VAL A 296 -3.40 9.45 17.63
C VAL A 296 -4.87 9.26 17.26
N LEU A 297 -5.30 8.01 17.09
CA LEU A 297 -6.71 7.68 16.95
C LEU A 297 -7.34 7.73 18.33
N ASP A 298 -8.30 8.64 18.52
CA ASP A 298 -8.84 8.97 19.83
C ASP A 298 -9.79 7.86 20.34
N PRO A 299 -9.58 7.29 21.54
CA PRO A 299 -10.49 6.31 22.12
C PRO A 299 -11.93 6.82 22.29
N ALA A 300 -12.15 8.14 22.36
CA ALA A 300 -13.51 8.71 22.35
C ALA A 300 -14.29 8.34 21.08
N LYS A 301 -13.61 8.22 19.93
CA LYS A 301 -14.24 7.78 18.68
C LYS A 301 -14.67 6.32 18.72
N THR A 302 -13.91 5.46 19.39
CA THR A 302 -14.35 4.07 19.66
C THR A 302 -15.58 4.03 20.56
N VAL A 303 -15.72 4.94 21.53
CA VAL A 303 -16.91 5.03 22.38
C VAL A 303 -18.13 5.47 21.57
N GLU A 304 -17.96 6.49 20.72
CA GLU A 304 -19.02 7.06 19.89
C GLU A 304 -19.50 6.10 18.78
N LEU A 305 -18.56 5.50 18.05
CA LEU A 305 -18.82 4.75 16.81
C LEU A 305 -18.76 3.23 17.01
N GLY A 306 -18.38 2.78 18.21
CA GLY A 306 -18.27 1.38 18.60
C GLY A 306 -16.96 0.71 18.18
N ALA A 307 -16.80 -0.57 18.53
CA ALA A 307 -15.55 -1.34 18.42
C ALA A 307 -15.00 -1.53 16.99
N LYS A 308 -15.76 -1.15 15.95
CA LYS A 308 -15.26 -1.13 14.56
C LYS A 308 -14.38 0.07 14.28
N GLU A 309 -14.45 1.10 15.12
CA GLU A 309 -13.55 2.24 15.12
C GLU A 309 -12.38 1.94 16.07
N PRO A 310 -11.19 1.58 15.56
CA PRO A 310 -10.02 1.32 16.39
C PRO A 310 -9.50 2.62 17.02
N ASN A 311 -8.74 2.48 18.10
CA ASN A 311 -7.99 3.60 18.67
C ASN A 311 -6.55 3.19 18.99
N SER A 312 -5.70 4.18 19.20
CA SER A 312 -4.27 3.96 19.45
C SER A 312 -3.98 3.26 20.78
N CYS A 313 -4.90 3.29 21.74
CA CYS A 313 -4.70 2.75 23.08
C CYS A 313 -5.01 1.25 23.14
N ASN A 314 -6.07 0.82 22.44
CA ASN A 314 -6.55 -0.57 22.44
C ASN A 314 -5.61 -1.57 21.75
N LEU A 315 -4.50 -1.12 21.15
CA LEU A 315 -3.42 -2.01 20.73
C LEU A 315 -2.70 -2.66 21.91
N CYS A 316 -2.63 -1.95 23.05
CA CYS A 316 -1.99 -2.43 24.28
C CYS A 316 -3.01 -2.65 25.41
N HIS A 317 -4.11 -1.91 25.39
CA HIS A 317 -5.20 -1.97 26.36
C HIS A 317 -6.41 -2.73 25.77
N TYR A 318 -6.27 -4.04 25.66
CA TYR A 318 -7.26 -4.92 25.01
C TYR A 318 -7.93 -5.91 25.97
N HIS A 319 -7.63 -5.84 27.27
CA HIS A 319 -8.25 -6.71 28.25
C HIS A 319 -9.69 -6.28 28.54
N LYS A 320 -10.48 -7.18 29.14
CA LYS A 320 -11.92 -6.96 29.39
C LYS A 320 -12.21 -5.66 30.16
N ASP A 321 -11.32 -5.29 31.07
CA ASP A 321 -11.47 -4.11 31.93
C ASP A 321 -10.85 -2.83 31.33
N ASP A 322 -10.16 -2.94 30.19
CA ASP A 322 -9.58 -1.82 29.45
C ASP A 322 -10.65 -1.13 28.58
N LYS A 323 -11.54 -0.36 29.19
CA LYS A 323 -12.62 0.29 28.45
C LYS A 323 -12.12 1.53 27.69
N PRO A 324 -12.49 1.71 26.41
CA PRO A 324 -12.19 2.94 25.66
C PRO A 324 -12.64 4.22 26.37
N ALA A 325 -13.76 4.18 27.11
CA ALA A 325 -14.26 5.32 27.88
C ALA A 325 -13.29 5.78 28.99
N ASP A 326 -12.63 4.84 29.67
CA ASP A 326 -11.67 5.16 30.72
C ASP A 326 -10.41 5.79 30.13
N MET A 327 -9.95 5.25 28.99
CA MET A 327 -8.81 5.79 28.25
C MET A 327 -9.09 7.19 27.69
N ALA A 328 -10.29 7.41 27.14
CA ALA A 328 -10.73 8.73 26.67
C ALA A 328 -10.73 9.76 27.80
N LYS A 329 -11.27 9.39 28.96
CA LYS A 329 -11.28 10.26 30.15
C LYS A 329 -9.86 10.62 30.60
N ILE A 330 -8.96 9.64 30.70
CA ILE A 330 -7.56 9.87 31.09
C ILE A 330 -6.88 10.81 30.09
N LEU A 331 -7.05 10.55 28.78
CA LEU A 331 -6.44 11.35 27.74
C LEU A 331 -6.92 12.82 27.79
N ASP A 332 -8.21 13.04 28.03
CA ASP A 332 -8.78 14.37 28.17
C ASP A 332 -8.30 15.11 29.42
N GLU A 333 -8.19 14.43 30.57
CA GLU A 333 -7.62 15.01 31.79
C GLU A 333 -6.18 15.46 31.58
N ILE A 334 -5.38 14.67 30.87
CA ILE A 334 -3.98 14.97 30.58
C ILE A 334 -3.85 16.12 29.58
N ARG A 335 -4.67 16.13 28.52
CA ARG A 335 -4.73 17.25 27.56
C ARG A 335 -5.09 18.56 28.26
N LYS A 336 -6.03 18.53 29.21
CA LYS A 336 -6.40 19.70 30.01
C LYS A 336 -5.23 20.19 30.86
N LYS A 337 -4.53 19.29 31.59
CA LYS A 337 -3.34 19.64 32.40
C LYS A 337 -2.20 20.21 31.56
N GLY A 338 -1.94 19.65 30.37
CA GLY A 338 -0.89 20.12 29.47
C GLY A 338 -1.15 21.50 28.87
N ARG A 339 -2.42 21.89 28.67
CA ARG A 339 -2.78 23.25 28.22
C ARG A 339 -2.57 24.31 29.30
N THR A 340 -2.63 23.94 30.58
CA THR A 340 -2.43 24.88 31.69
C THR A 340 -0.96 25.19 31.96
N ILE A 341 -0.03 24.34 31.53
CA ILE A 341 1.42 24.49 31.76
C ILE A 341 2.08 25.41 30.70
N LYS A 342 1.43 25.64 29.54
CA LYS A 342 1.90 26.55 28.48
C LYS A 342 1.49 28.03 28.68
N ARG A 343 1.36 28.50 29.92
CA ARG A 343 1.10 29.92 30.24
C ARG A 343 2.24 30.53 31.02
#